data_AF-A0A7S4MGJ0-F1
#
_entry.id   AF-A0A7S4MGJ0-F1
#
_cell.length_a   1.000
_cell.length_b   1.000
_cell.length_c   1.000
_cell.angle_alpha   90.00
_cell.angle_beta   90.00
_cell.angle_gamma   90.00
#
_symmetry.space_group_name_H-M   'P 1'
#
loop_
_entity.id
_entity.type
_entity.pdbx_description
1 polymer ?
#
loop_
_entity_poly.entity_id
_entity_poly.type
_entity_poly.pdbx_seq_one_letter_code
_entity_poly.pdbx_strand_id
1 'polypeptide(L)'
;MAGVRLLSLDSVGSDVTNSKHEYELETEKEYVVGRDKSADILIDDKRCSRKQAILCCDDSGLSVTPLGTNPCFVCSRNEDPISLAKKEATKLQHNDKICFLALEFPFLVRYPRNSNDDDESMEDEIISEEEEDERPHCKYGAKCYRANPDHVRKFYHPHKDLHGNPRAQPKAQSSDDESDDMEIEIEISEESSPTVEQKAEKKEATTVKNVKEISAPGTRIIAEEDEELLAEKKREVNRQIAEKQAKIFKQNVTPRKIEVTKPKESQEKKIEKKKVVEQNTATEMKKSEYLDTDLAYSLLFPPLCIDSSSQYDVSKASKIMAKEILKFLHTYSETKEIRVTLLDDPVQPLGELVTKYLHTLYEKNKLPVDNRFSVITENSENFAITSQRFLVCPVTWRFKPNHHISRALFKNHKEIVSEVQRQAKQKHLTAKVGETYQVLLPELCDKTQVLLLVNGPNISNTKKPNCLQGDYKKGAAHLESCYSSLFNHFASLCGLEEQ
;
A
#
# COMPACT_ATOMS: atom_id res chain seq x y z
N MET A 1 -27.68 25.94 -21.97
CA MET A 1 -26.45 26.76 -21.83
C MET A 1 -25.52 26.46 -22.99
N ALA A 2 -25.25 27.40 -23.90
CA ALA A 2 -24.33 27.16 -25.04
C ALA A 2 -22.86 27.44 -24.66
N GLY A 3 -21.91 26.66 -25.19
CA GLY A 3 -20.47 26.93 -25.08
C GLY A 3 -19.72 26.19 -23.95
N VAL A 4 -20.22 25.06 -23.45
CA VAL A 4 -19.44 24.20 -22.55
C VAL A 4 -18.30 23.55 -23.34
N ARG A 5 -17.08 23.62 -22.81
CA ARG A 5 -15.85 23.16 -23.48
C ARG A 5 -15.16 22.06 -22.69
N LEU A 6 -14.64 21.08 -23.41
CA LEU A 6 -13.79 20.01 -22.91
C LEU A 6 -12.37 20.21 -23.43
N LEU A 7 -11.43 20.55 -22.54
CA LEU A 7 -10.03 20.79 -22.90
C LEU A 7 -9.21 19.52 -22.67
N SER A 8 -8.70 18.91 -23.74
CA SER A 8 -7.80 17.76 -23.65
C SER A 8 -6.42 18.21 -23.16
N LEU A 9 -6.01 17.74 -21.97
CA LEU A 9 -4.72 18.06 -21.38
C LEU A 9 -3.70 16.98 -21.75
N ASP A 10 -2.46 17.38 -22.03
CA ASP A 10 -1.34 16.43 -22.03
C ASP A 10 -1.13 15.83 -20.63
N SER A 11 -0.45 14.68 -20.58
CA SER A 11 -0.38 13.78 -19.40
C SER A 11 -0.22 14.47 -18.05
N VAL A 12 -1.12 14.15 -17.10
CA VAL A 12 -1.27 14.74 -15.75
C VAL A 12 0.02 15.33 -15.17
N GLY A 13 0.13 16.65 -15.23
CA GLY A 13 1.28 17.40 -14.72
C GLY A 13 1.38 18.84 -15.25
N SER A 14 0.79 19.15 -16.41
CA SER A 14 0.76 20.52 -16.94
C SER A 14 -0.31 21.39 -16.29
N ASP A 15 0.05 22.64 -16.00
CA ASP A 15 -0.93 23.73 -15.86
C ASP A 15 -1.74 23.94 -17.14
N VAL A 16 -2.80 24.75 -17.02
CA VAL A 16 -3.88 24.93 -18.00
C VAL A 16 -3.41 25.43 -19.38
N THR A 17 -2.17 25.91 -19.51
CA THR A 17 -1.64 26.61 -20.70
C THR A 17 -1.37 25.73 -21.93
N ASN A 18 -1.34 24.40 -21.82
CA ASN A 18 -1.07 23.47 -22.93
C ASN A 18 -2.21 22.45 -23.14
N SER A 19 -3.42 22.91 -23.48
CA SER A 19 -4.49 22.04 -23.99
C SER A 19 -4.24 21.68 -25.47
N LYS A 20 -4.19 20.38 -25.81
CA LYS A 20 -3.81 19.92 -27.15
C LYS A 20 -4.96 19.98 -28.16
N HIS A 21 -6.20 19.80 -27.69
CA HIS A 21 -7.45 19.85 -28.46
C HIS A 21 -8.56 20.40 -27.56
N GLU A 22 -9.41 21.27 -28.10
CA GLU A 22 -10.62 21.77 -27.43
C GLU A 22 -11.86 21.22 -28.15
N TYR A 23 -12.85 20.76 -27.38
CA TYR A 23 -14.12 20.25 -27.88
C TYR A 23 -15.25 21.11 -27.32
N GLU A 24 -15.92 21.90 -28.17
CA GLU A 24 -17.10 22.67 -27.79
C GLU A 24 -18.35 21.79 -27.91
N LEU A 25 -19.16 21.76 -26.85
CA LEU A 25 -20.29 20.85 -26.70
C LEU A 25 -21.60 21.61 -26.86
N GLU A 26 -22.37 21.20 -27.87
CA GLU A 26 -23.75 21.66 -28.12
C GLU A 26 -24.70 21.04 -27.08
N THR A 27 -25.71 21.80 -26.65
CA THR A 27 -26.80 21.29 -25.83
C THR A 27 -27.71 20.33 -26.59
N GLU A 28 -28.36 19.43 -25.86
CA GLU A 28 -29.25 18.36 -26.35
C GLU A 28 -28.56 17.31 -27.26
N LYS A 29 -27.23 17.26 -27.24
CA LYS A 29 -26.43 16.36 -28.08
C LYS A 29 -25.58 15.39 -27.25
N GLU A 30 -25.64 14.11 -27.61
CA GLU A 30 -24.73 13.08 -27.09
C GLU A 30 -23.41 13.05 -27.87
N TYR A 31 -22.29 12.96 -27.16
CA TYR A 31 -20.95 12.80 -27.73
C TYR A 31 -20.33 11.49 -27.23
N VAL A 32 -19.95 10.61 -28.15
CA VAL A 32 -19.32 9.33 -27.83
C VAL A 32 -17.82 9.50 -27.63
N VAL A 33 -17.32 9.13 -26.45
CA VAL A 33 -15.89 9.07 -26.16
C VAL A 33 -15.40 7.63 -26.27
N GLY A 34 -14.32 7.38 -27.00
CA GLY A 34 -13.78 6.01 -27.12
C GLY A 34 -12.66 5.84 -28.14
N ARG A 35 -12.20 4.60 -28.33
CA ARG A 35 -11.15 4.26 -29.32
C ARG A 35 -11.66 3.83 -30.69
N ASP A 36 -12.97 3.87 -30.93
CA ASP A 36 -13.50 3.58 -32.25
C ASP A 36 -13.38 4.81 -33.16
N LYS A 37 -13.14 4.62 -34.45
CA LYS A 37 -12.99 5.75 -35.39
C LYS A 37 -14.30 6.48 -35.67
N SER A 38 -15.42 5.96 -35.17
CA SER A 38 -16.74 6.60 -35.16
C SER A 38 -17.10 7.20 -33.79
N ALA A 39 -16.11 7.52 -32.95
CA ALA A 39 -16.30 8.27 -31.71
C ALA A 39 -16.04 9.77 -31.96
N ASP A 40 -16.92 10.62 -31.44
CA ASP A 40 -16.83 12.08 -31.56
C ASP A 40 -15.59 12.64 -30.83
N ILE A 41 -15.19 11.99 -29.73
CA ILE A 41 -13.94 12.23 -29.03
C ILE A 41 -13.08 10.95 -29.07
N LEU A 42 -12.14 10.92 -30.01
CA LEU A 42 -11.26 9.78 -30.25
C LEU A 42 -10.10 9.72 -29.23
N ILE A 43 -10.00 8.59 -28.53
CA ILE A 43 -8.87 8.23 -27.66
C ILE A 43 -8.24 6.95 -28.24
N ASP A 44 -7.21 7.09 -29.09
CA ASP A 44 -6.53 5.96 -29.74
C ASP A 44 -5.57 5.21 -28.79
N ASP A 45 -6.13 4.65 -27.73
CA ASP A 45 -5.44 3.75 -26.80
C ASP A 45 -6.18 2.42 -26.71
N LYS A 46 -5.47 1.30 -26.87
CA LYS A 46 -6.05 -0.05 -26.87
C LYS A 46 -6.74 -0.44 -25.55
N ARG A 47 -6.42 0.25 -24.43
CA ARG A 47 -7.05 0.12 -23.10
C ARG A 47 -8.38 0.86 -23.03
N CYS A 48 -8.59 1.88 -23.85
CA CYS A 48 -9.88 2.57 -23.97
C CYS A 48 -10.90 1.63 -24.65
N SER A 49 -12.17 1.69 -24.25
CA SER A 49 -13.23 0.89 -24.89
C SER A 49 -13.66 1.55 -26.20
N ARG A 50 -14.19 0.77 -27.16
CA ARG A 50 -14.70 1.31 -28.45
C ARG A 50 -15.71 2.45 -28.23
N LYS A 51 -16.64 2.25 -27.31
CA LYS A 51 -17.37 3.31 -26.62
C LYS A 51 -17.02 3.20 -25.13
N GLN A 52 -16.31 4.20 -24.60
CA GLN A 52 -15.80 4.26 -23.23
C GLN A 52 -16.74 5.06 -22.33
N ALA A 53 -17.29 6.16 -22.84
CA ALA A 53 -18.35 6.93 -22.20
C ALA A 53 -19.24 7.62 -23.24
N ILE A 54 -20.37 8.14 -22.80
CA ILE A 54 -21.12 9.19 -23.49
C ILE A 54 -21.05 10.45 -22.61
N LEU A 55 -20.83 11.61 -23.24
CA LEU A 55 -21.06 12.92 -22.65
C LEU A 55 -22.40 13.45 -23.18
N CYS A 56 -23.19 14.08 -22.33
CA CYS A 56 -24.42 14.76 -22.72
C CYS A 56 -24.49 16.12 -22.03
N CYS A 57 -24.71 17.19 -22.80
CA CYS A 57 -24.87 18.54 -22.28
C CYS A 57 -26.35 18.93 -22.37
N ASP A 58 -26.95 19.29 -21.24
CA ASP A 58 -28.32 19.80 -21.16
C ASP A 58 -28.35 21.18 -20.47
N ASP A 59 -29.53 21.80 -20.35
CA ASP A 59 -29.67 23.11 -19.69
C ASP A 59 -29.35 23.11 -18.19
N SER A 60 -29.20 21.94 -17.59
CA SER A 60 -28.79 21.74 -16.21
C SER A 60 -27.34 21.24 -16.05
N GLY A 61 -26.57 21.23 -17.14
CA GLY A 61 -25.11 21.08 -17.15
C GLY A 61 -24.57 19.96 -18.06
N LEU A 62 -23.26 19.74 -17.99
CA LEU A 62 -22.58 18.61 -18.59
C LEU A 62 -22.67 17.38 -17.69
N SER A 63 -23.00 16.23 -18.28
CA SER A 63 -22.99 14.92 -17.64
C SER A 63 -22.13 13.92 -18.41
N VAL A 64 -21.67 12.89 -17.71
CA VAL A 64 -20.95 11.75 -18.28
C VAL A 64 -21.56 10.43 -17.82
N THR A 65 -21.71 9.48 -18.76
CA THR A 65 -22.16 8.12 -18.50
C THR A 65 -21.09 7.10 -18.93
N PRO A 66 -20.37 6.44 -18.00
CA PRO A 66 -19.36 5.44 -18.32
C PRO A 66 -19.97 4.15 -18.91
N LEU A 67 -19.51 3.74 -20.09
CA LEU A 67 -19.97 2.53 -20.79
C LEU A 67 -18.89 1.43 -20.83
N GLY A 68 -17.61 1.82 -20.76
CA GLY A 68 -16.45 0.98 -20.99
C GLY A 68 -16.21 -0.11 -19.93
N THR A 69 -15.26 -1.01 -20.21
CA THR A 69 -14.86 -2.05 -19.25
C THR A 69 -13.90 -1.51 -18.19
N ASN A 70 -13.05 -0.55 -18.56
CA ASN A 70 -12.23 0.20 -17.61
C ASN A 70 -13.05 1.36 -17.00
N PRO A 71 -12.87 1.67 -15.69
CA PRO A 71 -13.57 2.78 -15.05
C PRO A 71 -13.10 4.14 -15.59
N CYS A 72 -14.03 5.11 -15.60
CA CYS A 72 -13.73 6.53 -15.76
C CYS A 72 -13.66 7.16 -14.36
N PHE A 73 -12.93 8.27 -14.22
CA PHE A 73 -12.71 8.97 -12.96
C PHE A 73 -13.01 10.45 -13.11
N VAL A 74 -13.51 11.08 -12.05
CA VAL A 74 -13.63 12.54 -11.93
C VAL A 74 -12.82 13.00 -10.73
N CYS A 75 -12.08 14.09 -10.91
CA CYS A 75 -11.30 14.77 -9.87
C CYS A 75 -11.80 16.21 -9.80
N SER A 76 -12.65 16.46 -8.82
CA SER A 76 -13.09 17.80 -8.40
C SER A 76 -11.91 18.57 -7.81
N ARG A 77 -12.06 19.90 -7.68
CA ARG A 77 -10.94 20.79 -7.30
C ARG A 77 -10.39 20.44 -5.91
N ASN A 78 -9.16 19.91 -5.89
CA ASN A 78 -8.41 19.45 -4.70
C ASN A 78 -8.96 18.18 -4.00
N GLU A 79 -9.82 17.40 -4.66
CA GLU A 79 -10.35 16.13 -4.13
C GLU A 79 -9.62 14.89 -4.68
N ASP A 80 -9.67 13.78 -3.93
CA ASP A 80 -9.18 12.47 -4.38
C ASP A 80 -10.04 11.95 -5.56
N PRO A 81 -9.45 11.47 -6.67
CA PRO A 81 -10.23 11.09 -7.86
C PRO A 81 -11.24 9.96 -7.63
N ILE A 82 -12.52 10.27 -7.81
CA ILE A 82 -13.67 9.38 -7.61
C ILE A 82 -13.87 8.52 -8.87
N SER A 83 -13.97 7.20 -8.70
CA SER A 83 -14.35 6.27 -9.78
C SER A 83 -15.84 6.37 -10.05
N LEU A 84 -16.23 6.64 -11.29
CA LEU A 84 -17.63 6.72 -11.70
C LEU A 84 -18.29 5.34 -11.80
N ALA A 85 -19.58 5.28 -11.48
CA ALA A 85 -20.40 4.07 -11.63
C ALA A 85 -20.75 3.80 -13.11
N LYS A 86 -20.91 2.53 -13.46
CA LYS A 86 -21.07 2.12 -14.87
C LYS A 86 -22.54 2.14 -15.30
N LYS A 87 -22.81 2.84 -16.42
CA LYS A 87 -24.14 3.20 -16.94
C LYS A 87 -24.94 4.21 -16.09
N GLU A 88 -24.30 4.87 -15.13
CA GLU A 88 -24.93 5.92 -14.33
C GLU A 88 -24.40 7.29 -14.78
N ALA A 89 -25.29 8.25 -14.96
CA ALA A 89 -24.94 9.60 -15.39
C ALA A 89 -24.45 10.42 -14.19
N THR A 90 -23.23 10.96 -14.27
CA THR A 90 -22.65 11.84 -13.26
C THR A 90 -22.53 13.25 -13.83
N LYS A 91 -23.03 14.26 -13.11
CA LYS A 91 -22.85 15.68 -13.49
C LYS A 91 -21.44 16.17 -13.19
N LEU A 92 -20.93 17.09 -14.02
CA LEU A 92 -19.59 17.65 -13.91
C LEU A 92 -19.65 19.16 -13.65
N GLN A 93 -18.81 19.66 -12.75
CA GLN A 93 -18.68 21.07 -12.39
C GLN A 93 -17.59 21.79 -13.20
N HIS A 94 -17.49 23.11 -13.05
CA HIS A 94 -16.45 23.90 -13.69
C HIS A 94 -15.08 23.64 -13.05
N ASN A 95 -14.07 23.37 -13.88
CA ASN A 95 -12.74 22.86 -13.53
C ASN A 95 -12.65 21.38 -13.11
N ASP A 96 -13.71 20.58 -13.23
CA ASP A 96 -13.59 19.13 -13.03
C ASP A 96 -12.61 18.52 -14.04
N LYS A 97 -11.73 17.64 -13.55
CA LYS A 97 -10.84 16.84 -14.40
C LYS A 97 -11.42 15.44 -14.56
N ILE A 98 -11.94 15.14 -15.74
CA ILE A 98 -12.42 13.80 -16.10
C ILE A 98 -11.31 12.99 -16.79
N CYS A 99 -11.08 11.76 -16.34
CA CYS A 99 -10.12 10.83 -16.93
C CYS A 99 -10.84 9.56 -17.40
N PHE A 100 -10.72 9.22 -18.69
CA PHE A 100 -11.41 8.05 -19.25
C PHE A 100 -10.67 6.72 -19.00
N LEU A 101 -9.44 6.79 -18.51
CA LEU A 101 -8.66 5.68 -17.95
C LEU A 101 -8.04 6.11 -16.59
N ALA A 102 -7.25 5.24 -15.96
CA ALA A 102 -6.81 5.35 -14.56
C ALA A 102 -5.88 6.54 -14.24
N LEU A 103 -6.47 7.74 -14.18
CA LEU A 103 -5.83 9.06 -14.19
C LEU A 103 -5.02 9.31 -15.48
N GLU A 104 -5.52 8.77 -16.59
CA GLU A 104 -4.94 8.91 -17.92
C GLU A 104 -6.02 9.41 -18.90
N PHE A 105 -5.58 10.15 -19.92
CA PHE A 105 -6.42 10.97 -20.79
C PHE A 105 -7.31 11.95 -19.99
N PRO A 106 -6.69 12.90 -19.24
CA PRO A 106 -7.39 13.94 -18.52
C PRO A 106 -7.97 15.00 -19.47
N PHE A 107 -9.25 15.33 -19.27
CA PHE A 107 -9.91 16.47 -19.89
C PHE A 107 -10.44 17.39 -18.79
N LEU A 108 -10.29 18.71 -18.99
CA LEU A 108 -10.78 19.74 -18.07
C LEU A 108 -12.14 20.28 -18.57
N VAL A 109 -13.14 20.28 -17.69
CA VAL A 109 -14.48 20.85 -17.96
C VAL A 109 -14.45 22.36 -17.77
N ARG A 110 -14.92 23.10 -18.78
CA ARG A 110 -15.06 24.56 -18.73
C ARG A 110 -16.48 24.97 -19.15
N TYR A 111 -17.24 25.51 -18.21
CA TYR A 111 -18.44 26.27 -18.51
C TYR A 111 -18.03 27.68 -18.98
N PRO A 112 -18.83 28.33 -19.85
CA PRO A 112 -18.64 29.73 -20.15
C PRO A 112 -18.84 30.58 -18.88
N ARG A 113 -18.07 31.66 -18.74
CA ARG A 113 -18.38 32.70 -17.74
C ARG A 113 -19.61 33.48 -18.21
N ASN A 114 -20.58 33.69 -17.31
CA ASN A 114 -21.58 34.72 -17.51
C ASN A 114 -20.90 36.09 -17.43
N SER A 115 -21.08 36.94 -18.44
CA SER A 115 -20.49 38.28 -18.52
C SER A 115 -21.29 39.31 -17.71
N ASN A 116 -21.42 39.07 -16.40
CA ASN A 116 -22.02 39.98 -15.42
C ASN A 116 -21.10 40.24 -14.21
N ASP A 117 -20.04 39.45 -14.03
CA ASP A 117 -19.01 39.64 -13.01
C ASP A 117 -17.74 40.19 -13.68
N ASP A 118 -17.74 41.51 -13.94
CA ASP A 118 -16.60 42.22 -14.53
C ASP A 118 -15.48 42.48 -13.50
N ASP A 119 -14.25 42.59 -14.01
CA ASP A 119 -12.97 42.80 -13.33
C ASP A 119 -12.97 43.21 -11.84
N GLU A 120 -12.38 42.34 -11.00
CA GLU A 120 -11.28 42.80 -10.16
C GLU A 120 -10.19 41.72 -10.04
N SER A 121 -8.93 42.14 -10.07
CA SER A 121 -7.77 41.26 -10.09
C SER A 121 -6.86 41.51 -8.89
N MET A 122 -6.78 40.58 -7.93
CA MET A 122 -5.57 40.37 -7.12
C MET A 122 -5.57 39.05 -6.34
N GLU A 123 -4.52 38.90 -5.53
CA GLU A 123 -3.94 37.68 -4.97
C GLU A 123 -4.69 37.12 -3.73
N ASP A 124 -4.20 35.98 -3.26
CA ASP A 124 -4.66 35.18 -2.12
C ASP A 124 -5.22 35.96 -0.90
N GLU A 125 -6.52 35.80 -0.60
CA GLU A 125 -7.06 36.02 0.75
C GLU A 125 -7.79 34.79 1.30
N ILE A 126 -7.65 34.58 2.61
CA ILE A 126 -8.25 33.49 3.38
C ILE A 126 -9.45 34.07 4.14
N ILE A 127 -10.65 33.59 3.84
CA ILE A 127 -11.83 33.84 4.67
C ILE A 127 -12.39 32.50 5.16
N SER A 128 -12.55 32.40 6.48
CA SER A 128 -13.22 31.31 7.16
C SER A 128 -14.63 31.75 7.56
N GLU A 129 -15.65 31.10 7.04
CA GLU A 129 -17.03 31.26 7.51
C GLU A 129 -17.44 30.01 8.30
N GLU A 130 -18.08 30.21 9.44
CA GLU A 130 -18.51 29.14 10.34
C GLU A 130 -19.98 28.79 10.03
N GLU A 131 -20.21 27.73 9.24
CA GLU A 131 -21.54 27.14 9.13
C GLU A 131 -21.97 26.58 10.50
N GLU A 132 -23.14 27.03 11.00
CA GLU A 132 -23.69 26.53 12.26
C GLU A 132 -24.05 25.04 12.13
N ASP A 133 -23.41 24.20 12.94
CA ASP A 133 -23.54 22.74 12.87
C ASP A 133 -24.90 22.29 13.45
N GLU A 134 -25.92 22.19 12.59
CA GLU A 134 -27.31 21.79 12.94
C GLU A 134 -27.44 20.42 13.64
N ARG A 135 -26.36 19.65 13.79
CA ARG A 135 -26.42 18.28 14.28
C ARG A 135 -26.59 18.21 15.80
N PRO A 136 -27.47 17.33 16.32
CA PRO A 136 -27.73 17.24 17.75
C PRO A 136 -26.45 16.93 18.54
N HIS A 137 -26.25 17.64 19.65
CA HIS A 137 -25.05 17.48 20.48
C HIS A 137 -24.91 16.05 21.01
N CYS A 138 -23.71 15.47 20.96
CA CYS A 138 -23.50 14.14 21.54
C CYS A 138 -23.70 14.18 23.06
N LYS A 139 -24.52 13.29 23.64
CA LYS A 139 -24.74 13.24 25.10
C LYS A 139 -23.50 12.92 25.97
N TYR A 140 -22.35 12.67 25.35
CA TYR A 140 -21.04 12.52 26.01
C TYR A 140 -20.05 13.64 25.65
N GLY A 141 -20.44 14.59 24.79
CA GLY A 141 -19.68 15.75 24.36
C GLY A 141 -18.22 15.47 24.01
N ALA A 142 -17.32 16.31 24.53
CA ALA A 142 -15.88 16.17 24.40
C ALA A 142 -15.33 14.81 24.90
N LYS A 143 -16.03 14.14 25.84
CA LYS A 143 -15.63 12.87 26.46
C LYS A 143 -16.06 11.64 25.63
N CYS A 144 -16.67 11.81 24.46
CA CYS A 144 -17.09 10.67 23.62
C CYS A 144 -15.89 9.93 22.99
N TYR A 145 -15.78 8.63 23.26
CA TYR A 145 -14.72 7.76 22.72
C TYR A 145 -15.06 7.11 21.36
N ARG A 146 -16.27 7.31 20.82
CA ARG A 146 -16.74 6.64 19.61
C ARG A 146 -16.24 7.34 18.34
N ALA A 147 -15.27 6.74 17.66
CA ALA A 147 -14.68 7.25 16.41
C ALA A 147 -15.25 6.61 15.11
N ASN A 148 -16.46 6.04 15.16
CA ASN A 148 -17.14 5.54 13.95
C ASN A 148 -17.61 6.74 13.09
N PRO A 149 -17.25 6.82 11.78
CA PRO A 149 -17.73 7.88 10.89
C PRO A 149 -19.25 8.11 10.94
N ASP A 150 -20.07 7.07 11.09
CA ASP A 150 -21.53 7.22 11.13
C ASP A 150 -22.07 7.73 12.49
N HIS A 151 -21.24 7.71 13.54
CA HIS A 151 -21.51 8.40 14.80
C HIS A 151 -21.07 9.87 14.71
N VAL A 152 -19.86 10.13 14.19
CA VAL A 152 -19.29 11.48 14.03
C VAL A 152 -20.08 12.30 13.01
N ARG A 153 -20.71 11.67 12.01
CA ARG A 153 -21.67 12.30 11.09
C ARG A 153 -22.99 12.71 11.72
N LYS A 154 -23.46 12.02 12.76
CA LYS A 154 -24.82 12.18 13.32
C LYS A 154 -24.91 13.04 14.58
N PHE A 155 -23.80 13.27 15.27
CA PHE A 155 -23.76 14.03 16.51
C PHE A 155 -22.62 15.03 16.54
N TYR A 156 -22.89 16.27 16.96
CA TYR A 156 -21.87 17.31 17.09
C TYR A 156 -20.96 17.07 18.33
N HIS A 157 -19.68 17.43 18.19
CA HIS A 157 -18.64 17.29 19.21
C HIS A 157 -17.67 18.51 19.13
N PRO A 158 -17.75 19.52 20.03
CA PRO A 158 -17.03 20.80 19.88
C PRO A 158 -15.50 20.75 19.78
N HIS A 159 -14.89 19.61 20.09
CA HIS A 159 -13.43 19.42 20.06
C HIS A 159 -13.01 18.28 19.13
N LYS A 160 -13.87 17.84 18.20
CA LYS A 160 -13.53 16.82 17.20
C LYS A 160 -14.00 17.20 15.81
N ASP A 161 -13.17 16.92 14.80
CA ASP A 161 -13.54 17.08 13.39
C ASP A 161 -14.50 15.98 12.90
N LEU A 162 -14.90 16.05 11.62
CA LEU A 162 -15.76 15.05 10.96
C LEU A 162 -15.15 13.64 10.86
N HIS A 163 -13.90 13.47 11.27
CA HIS A 163 -13.16 12.20 11.29
C HIS A 163 -12.83 11.72 12.72
N GLY A 164 -13.19 12.50 13.75
CA GLY A 164 -12.98 12.19 15.16
C GLY A 164 -11.65 12.67 15.76
N ASN A 165 -10.83 13.41 15.01
CA ASN A 165 -9.54 13.94 15.45
C ASN A 165 -9.73 15.16 16.36
N PRO A 166 -8.89 15.38 17.39
CA PRO A 166 -8.97 16.57 18.23
C PRO A 166 -8.81 17.89 17.44
N ARG A 167 -9.80 18.78 17.51
CA ARG A 167 -9.72 20.14 16.94
C ARG A 167 -8.80 20.99 17.83
N ALA A 168 -7.80 21.65 17.25
CA ALA A 168 -6.84 22.47 18.00
C ALA A 168 -7.50 23.74 18.56
N GLN A 169 -7.18 24.09 19.81
CA GLN A 169 -7.70 25.29 20.47
C GLN A 169 -6.79 26.51 20.28
N PRO A 170 -7.33 27.71 20.00
CA PRO A 170 -6.62 28.98 20.21
C PRO A 170 -6.32 29.21 21.69
N LYS A 171 -5.24 29.95 22.00
CA LYS A 171 -4.92 30.37 23.38
C LYS A 171 -5.22 31.86 23.59
N ALA A 172 -6.09 32.20 24.54
CA ALA A 172 -5.96 33.44 25.32
C ALA A 172 -6.80 33.42 26.63
N GLN A 173 -6.09 33.53 27.75
CA GLN A 173 -6.50 34.18 29.01
C GLN A 173 -7.76 33.67 29.76
N SER A 174 -8.07 34.31 30.88
CA SER A 174 -8.62 33.68 32.09
C SER A 174 -9.53 34.61 32.89
N SER A 175 -10.56 34.03 33.51
CA SER A 175 -11.23 34.57 34.70
C SER A 175 -11.86 33.42 35.49
N ASP A 176 -11.73 33.46 36.79
CA ASP A 176 -12.32 32.51 37.74
C ASP A 176 -13.81 32.82 37.99
N ASP A 177 -14.64 31.81 38.28
CA ASP A 177 -15.33 31.68 39.59
C ASP A 177 -16.16 30.37 39.71
N GLU A 178 -16.67 30.11 40.91
CA GLU A 178 -17.55 28.97 41.30
C GLU A 178 -19.00 29.14 40.75
N SER A 179 -19.94 28.19 40.78
CA SER A 179 -20.09 26.88 41.47
C SER A 179 -20.58 25.79 40.45
N ASP A 180 -21.40 24.75 40.67
CA ASP A 180 -22.22 24.22 41.78
C ASP A 180 -22.51 22.70 41.59
N ASP A 181 -23.18 22.06 42.55
CA ASP A 181 -23.58 20.62 42.52
C ASP A 181 -24.98 20.38 41.94
N MET A 182 -25.18 19.23 41.26
CA MET A 182 -26.49 18.55 41.24
C MET A 182 -26.37 17.04 40.92
N GLU A 183 -26.75 16.20 41.88
CA GLU A 183 -26.97 14.76 41.66
C GLU A 183 -28.32 14.52 40.96
N ILE A 184 -28.38 13.56 40.02
CA ILE A 184 -29.62 12.87 39.65
C ILE A 184 -29.32 11.37 39.54
N GLU A 185 -29.96 10.59 40.41
CA GLU A 185 -29.95 9.13 40.45
C GLU A 185 -31.21 8.57 39.72
N ILE A 186 -31.41 7.24 39.76
CA ILE A 186 -32.67 6.51 39.49
C ILE A 186 -33.09 6.40 37.99
N GLU A 187 -33.61 5.29 37.46
CA GLU A 187 -33.53 3.85 37.77
C GLU A 187 -34.27 3.05 36.63
N ILE A 188 -34.31 1.71 36.69
CA ILE A 188 -35.33 0.81 36.06
C ILE A 188 -35.29 0.73 34.49
N SER A 189 -35.59 -0.39 33.79
CA SER A 189 -36.00 -1.77 34.14
C SER A 189 -35.28 -2.83 33.29
N GLU A 190 -35.25 -4.08 33.76
CA GLU A 190 -35.06 -5.28 32.92
C GLU A 190 -36.40 -5.79 32.34
N GLU A 191 -36.46 -7.08 31.95
CA GLU A 191 -37.62 -7.84 31.43
C GLU A 191 -38.08 -7.56 29.97
N SER A 192 -38.53 -8.56 29.19
CA SER A 192 -38.42 -10.03 29.34
C SER A 192 -38.59 -10.79 27.99
N SER A 193 -38.14 -12.05 27.96
CA SER A 193 -38.43 -13.13 26.98
C SER A 193 -39.92 -13.58 27.08
N PRO A 194 -40.50 -14.53 26.29
CA PRO A 194 -39.95 -15.64 25.48
C PRO A 194 -40.50 -15.63 24.02
N THR A 195 -40.59 -16.68 23.16
CA THR A 195 -40.72 -18.16 23.27
C THR A 195 -39.94 -18.94 22.18
N VAL A 196 -40.11 -20.27 22.18
CA VAL A 196 -39.48 -21.29 21.31
C VAL A 196 -40.57 -22.31 20.93
N GLU A 197 -40.50 -22.98 19.76
CA GLU A 197 -40.60 -24.46 19.65
C GLU A 197 -40.53 -25.01 18.20
N GLN A 198 -40.48 -26.35 18.10
CA GLN A 198 -39.95 -27.13 16.98
C GLN A 198 -41.01 -28.00 16.30
N LYS A 199 -40.71 -28.53 15.10
CA LYS A 199 -41.16 -29.87 14.68
C LYS A 199 -40.27 -30.50 13.61
N ALA A 200 -40.43 -31.80 13.38
CA ALA A 200 -39.46 -32.66 12.69
C ALA A 200 -40.13 -33.70 11.74
N GLU A 201 -39.28 -34.59 11.18
CA GLU A 201 -39.56 -35.91 10.58
C GLU A 201 -39.63 -36.09 9.03
N LYS A 202 -38.54 -36.70 8.49
CA LYS A 202 -38.48 -38.03 7.79
C LYS A 202 -38.83 -38.24 6.29
N LYS A 203 -38.11 -39.25 5.75
CA LYS A 203 -38.43 -40.23 4.66
C LYS A 203 -38.35 -39.73 3.20
N GLU A 204 -37.45 -40.27 2.35
CA GLU A 204 -37.52 -41.51 1.49
C GLU A 204 -37.74 -41.14 -0.01
N ALA A 205 -37.29 -41.87 -1.05
CA ALA A 205 -36.38 -43.02 -1.14
C ALA A 205 -35.61 -43.09 -2.50
N THR A 206 -34.41 -43.67 -2.43
CA THR A 206 -33.72 -44.60 -3.34
C THR A 206 -34.32 -45.00 -4.71
N THR A 207 -33.51 -44.92 -5.79
CA THR A 207 -33.44 -45.97 -6.84
C THR A 207 -32.02 -46.08 -7.43
N VAL A 208 -31.66 -47.24 -8.00
CA VAL A 208 -30.30 -47.64 -8.43
C VAL A 208 -30.39 -48.56 -9.66
N LYS A 209 -29.28 -48.73 -10.42
CA LYS A 209 -28.85 -49.90 -11.27
C LYS A 209 -28.61 -49.59 -12.76
N ASN A 210 -27.65 -50.20 -13.48
CA ASN A 210 -26.45 -51.04 -13.15
C ASN A 210 -25.62 -51.34 -14.45
N VAL A 211 -24.54 -52.16 -14.37
CA VAL A 211 -23.88 -52.96 -15.45
C VAL A 211 -22.83 -52.21 -16.31
N LYS A 212 -21.56 -52.67 -16.50
CA LYS A 212 -20.73 -53.73 -15.84
C LYS A 212 -19.23 -53.66 -16.27
N GLU A 213 -18.33 -54.09 -15.38
CA GLU A 213 -17.13 -54.98 -15.58
C GLU A 213 -16.04 -54.73 -16.67
N ILE A 214 -14.75 -55.12 -16.52
CA ILE A 214 -14.04 -55.95 -15.50
C ILE A 214 -12.63 -55.36 -15.21
N SER A 215 -12.02 -55.74 -14.07
CA SER A 215 -10.56 -55.70 -13.76
C SER A 215 -9.93 -54.32 -13.45
N ALA A 216 -8.72 -54.20 -12.89
CA ALA A 216 -7.74 -55.19 -12.41
C ALA A 216 -7.10 -54.77 -11.05
N PRO A 217 -6.56 -55.69 -10.22
CA PRO A 217 -6.30 -55.38 -8.80
C PRO A 217 -4.82 -55.23 -8.37
N GLY A 218 -4.59 -54.43 -7.32
CA GLY A 218 -3.29 -54.27 -6.67
C GLY A 218 -3.31 -53.68 -5.24
N THR A 219 -3.50 -54.54 -4.23
CA THR A 219 -2.92 -54.43 -2.87
C THR A 219 -3.44 -53.39 -1.85
N ARG A 220 -4.35 -53.88 -1.00
CA ARG A 220 -4.47 -53.70 0.48
C ARG A 220 -4.90 -52.35 1.12
N ILE A 221 -5.59 -52.52 2.25
CA ILE A 221 -6.18 -51.53 3.16
C ILE A 221 -5.26 -51.34 4.39
N ILE A 222 -5.25 -50.14 4.97
CA ILE A 222 -4.87 -49.86 6.36
C ILE A 222 -6.03 -49.06 6.99
N ALA A 223 -6.28 -49.22 8.29
CA ALA A 223 -7.55 -48.86 8.95
C ALA A 223 -7.71 -47.36 9.28
N GLU A 224 -8.97 -46.93 9.39
CA GLU A 224 -9.37 -45.54 9.72
C GLU A 224 -9.11 -45.17 11.20
N GLU A 225 -8.87 -46.17 12.07
CA GLU A 225 -8.65 -45.99 13.52
C GLU A 225 -7.37 -45.22 13.88
N ASP A 226 -6.36 -45.19 12.99
CA ASP A 226 -5.09 -44.49 13.23
C ASP A 226 -5.20 -42.96 13.13
N GLU A 227 -6.14 -42.42 12.34
CA GLU A 227 -6.16 -40.97 12.06
C GLU A 227 -6.78 -40.16 13.21
N GLU A 228 -7.79 -40.67 13.90
CA GLU A 228 -8.38 -40.01 15.08
C GLU A 228 -7.39 -40.02 16.27
N LEU A 229 -6.70 -41.14 16.52
CA LEU A 229 -5.65 -41.23 17.53
C LEU A 229 -4.46 -40.29 17.22
N LEU A 230 -4.15 -40.07 15.94
CA LEU A 230 -3.14 -39.10 15.52
C LEU A 230 -3.64 -37.65 15.66
N ALA A 231 -4.93 -37.39 15.44
CA ALA A 231 -5.54 -36.08 15.68
C ALA A 231 -5.60 -35.72 17.17
N GLU A 232 -5.91 -36.68 18.04
CA GLU A 232 -5.90 -36.49 19.49
C GLU A 232 -4.48 -36.21 20.02
N LYS A 233 -3.48 -36.99 19.60
CA LYS A 233 -2.06 -36.73 19.94
C LYS A 233 -1.59 -35.34 19.49
N LYS A 234 -2.06 -34.83 18.34
CA LYS A 234 -1.79 -33.46 17.88
C LYS A 234 -2.46 -32.40 18.78
N ARG A 235 -3.71 -32.63 19.23
CA ARG A 235 -4.42 -31.74 20.17
C ARG A 235 -3.71 -31.68 21.53
N GLU A 236 -3.28 -32.82 22.05
CA GLU A 236 -2.54 -32.93 23.32
C GLU A 236 -1.22 -32.14 23.29
N VAL A 237 -0.39 -32.33 22.26
CA VAL A 237 0.87 -31.58 22.08
C VAL A 237 0.63 -30.07 22.02
N ASN A 238 -0.40 -29.63 21.29
CA ASN A 238 -0.75 -28.21 21.20
C ASN A 238 -1.21 -27.62 22.55
N ARG A 239 -1.94 -28.39 23.37
CA ARG A 239 -2.31 -27.95 24.73
C ARG A 239 -1.08 -27.75 25.62
N GLN A 240 -0.13 -28.70 25.58
CA GLN A 240 1.13 -28.59 26.35
C GLN A 240 2.03 -27.43 25.89
N ILE A 241 1.97 -27.04 24.61
CA ILE A 241 2.67 -25.84 24.10
C ILE A 241 2.01 -24.58 24.67
N ALA A 242 0.68 -24.47 24.61
CA ALA A 242 -0.06 -23.32 25.15
C ALA A 242 0.14 -23.16 26.67
N GLU A 243 0.13 -24.25 27.44
CA GLU A 243 0.41 -24.22 28.88
C GLU A 243 1.84 -23.76 29.22
N LYS A 244 2.84 -24.12 28.39
CA LYS A 244 4.23 -23.64 28.54
C LYS A 244 4.32 -22.14 28.23
N GLN A 245 3.69 -21.68 27.15
CA GLN A 245 3.63 -20.26 26.79
C GLN A 245 2.94 -19.42 27.88
N ALA A 246 1.82 -19.90 28.44
CA ALA A 246 1.12 -19.24 29.53
C ALA A 246 1.94 -19.18 30.84
N LYS A 247 2.81 -20.16 31.11
CA LYS A 247 3.74 -20.13 32.24
C LYS A 247 4.86 -19.10 32.04
N ILE A 248 5.46 -19.05 30.85
CA ILE A 248 6.48 -18.05 30.49
C ILE A 248 5.91 -16.63 30.60
N PHE A 249 4.71 -16.39 30.07
CA PHE A 249 4.05 -15.08 30.11
C PHE A 249 3.80 -14.58 31.55
N LYS A 250 3.50 -15.49 32.49
CA LYS A 250 3.29 -15.16 33.91
C LYS A 250 4.57 -14.91 34.71
N GLN A 251 5.76 -15.21 34.17
CA GLN A 251 7.03 -15.02 34.89
C GLN A 251 7.72 -13.67 34.61
N ASN A 252 7.38 -12.97 33.52
CA ASN A 252 8.09 -11.78 33.06
C ASN A 252 7.44 -10.43 33.42
N VAL A 253 6.58 -10.37 34.45
CA VAL A 253 5.96 -9.11 34.93
C VAL A 253 6.58 -8.66 36.25
N THR A 254 7.74 -7.99 36.17
CA THR A 254 8.22 -7.08 37.23
C THR A 254 8.77 -5.79 36.59
N PRO A 255 8.23 -4.60 36.92
CA PRO A 255 8.66 -3.35 36.29
C PRO A 255 9.98 -2.86 36.89
N ARG A 256 11.02 -2.69 36.06
CA ARG A 256 12.24 -1.95 36.46
C ARG A 256 12.02 -0.45 36.26
N LYS A 257 12.22 0.31 37.34
CA LYS A 257 12.21 1.77 37.36
C LYS A 257 13.47 2.29 36.63
N ILE A 258 13.30 3.24 35.72
CA ILE A 258 14.39 3.93 35.01
C ILE A 258 14.47 5.36 35.54
N GLU A 259 15.67 5.81 35.92
CA GLU A 259 15.92 7.18 36.36
C GLU A 259 16.50 8.02 35.22
N VAL A 260 16.04 9.26 35.09
CA VAL A 260 16.41 10.15 33.98
C VAL A 260 17.57 11.06 34.40
N THR A 261 18.68 10.99 33.68
CA THR A 261 19.79 11.95 33.78
C THR A 261 19.86 12.82 32.53
N LYS A 262 20.18 14.11 32.71
CA LYS A 262 20.14 15.12 31.63
C LYS A 262 21.37 15.04 30.70
N PRO A 263 21.23 15.38 29.41
CA PRO A 263 22.38 15.58 28.52
C PRO A 263 23.26 16.77 28.95
N LYS A 264 24.50 16.82 28.44
CA LYS A 264 25.37 18.00 28.45
C LYS A 264 25.67 18.43 27.01
N GLU A 265 25.76 19.74 26.80
CA GLU A 265 26.13 20.35 25.52
C GLU A 265 27.64 20.17 25.23
N SER A 266 28.04 20.18 23.95
CA SER A 266 29.44 20.34 23.50
C SER A 266 29.53 20.87 22.06
N GLN A 267 29.41 22.20 21.91
CA GLN A 267 30.11 23.09 20.96
C GLN A 267 30.32 22.69 19.48
N GLU A 268 29.90 23.59 18.58
CA GLU A 268 30.17 23.60 17.15
C GLU A 268 31.66 23.83 16.80
N LYS A 269 32.08 23.44 15.58
CA LYS A 269 33.21 24.07 14.86
C LYS A 269 32.93 24.25 13.37
N LYS A 270 33.12 25.48 12.88
CA LYS A 270 33.10 25.84 11.46
C LYS A 270 34.39 25.40 10.76
N ILE A 271 34.29 24.99 9.49
CA ILE A 271 35.38 25.04 8.49
C ILE A 271 34.81 25.64 7.19
N GLU A 272 35.63 26.37 6.44
CA GLU A 272 35.20 27.29 5.38
C GLU A 272 35.10 26.66 3.98
N LYS A 273 34.37 27.35 3.09
CA LYS A 273 34.23 27.01 1.66
C LYS A 273 35.44 27.50 0.87
N LYS A 274 35.88 26.72 -0.14
CA LYS A 274 36.57 27.27 -1.33
C LYS A 274 35.94 26.70 -2.61
N LYS A 275 35.66 27.60 -3.56
CA LYS A 275 35.36 27.23 -4.95
C LYS A 275 36.66 27.01 -5.70
N VAL A 276 36.67 26.03 -6.59
CA VAL A 276 37.32 26.13 -7.91
C VAL A 276 36.26 25.73 -8.94
N VAL A 277 36.25 26.38 -10.09
CA VAL A 277 35.38 26.04 -11.22
C VAL A 277 36.30 25.72 -12.39
N GLU A 278 36.13 24.56 -13.01
CA GLU A 278 36.63 24.31 -14.34
C GLU A 278 35.68 23.36 -15.07
N GLN A 279 35.39 23.66 -16.34
CA GLN A 279 34.54 22.87 -17.21
C GLN A 279 35.44 22.06 -18.13
N ASN A 280 35.15 20.77 -18.34
CA ASN A 280 35.36 20.12 -19.64
C ASN A 280 34.65 18.76 -19.73
N THR A 281 34.61 18.20 -20.95
CA THR A 281 33.59 17.24 -21.37
C THR A 281 34.05 15.79 -21.50
N ALA A 282 33.10 14.89 -21.21
CA ALA A 282 32.92 13.55 -21.77
C ALA A 282 33.76 12.36 -21.24
N THR A 283 33.02 11.25 -21.05
CA THR A 283 33.47 9.84 -20.99
C THR A 283 34.19 9.36 -19.73
N GLU A 284 33.48 8.58 -18.90
CA GLU A 284 33.90 7.26 -18.36
C GLU A 284 32.83 6.71 -17.40
N MET A 285 32.52 5.41 -17.48
CA MET A 285 31.66 4.73 -16.48
C MET A 285 32.50 4.45 -15.23
N LYS A 286 32.13 5.02 -14.07
CA LYS A 286 32.95 5.00 -12.86
C LYS A 286 32.21 4.52 -11.61
N LYS A 287 33.01 4.07 -10.62
CA LYS A 287 32.57 3.52 -9.33
C LYS A 287 31.63 4.52 -8.63
N SER A 288 30.39 4.08 -8.42
CA SER A 288 29.29 4.73 -7.69
C SER A 288 29.61 6.00 -6.88
N GLU A 289 29.13 7.16 -7.33
CA GLU A 289 29.27 8.48 -6.70
C GLU A 289 28.34 8.73 -5.47
N TYR A 290 27.97 7.68 -4.73
CA TYR A 290 27.17 7.87 -3.51
C TYR A 290 28.06 8.42 -2.39
N LEU A 291 27.71 9.61 -1.86
CA LEU A 291 28.50 10.36 -0.86
C LEU A 291 28.81 9.59 0.43
N ASP A 292 28.07 8.53 0.69
CA ASP A 292 28.18 7.67 1.86
C ASP A 292 28.83 6.34 1.46
N THR A 293 30.15 6.24 1.61
CA THR A 293 30.93 5.08 1.13
C THR A 293 30.54 3.77 1.81
N ASP A 294 30.00 3.84 3.04
CA ASP A 294 29.47 2.67 3.75
C ASP A 294 28.13 2.21 3.14
N LEU A 295 27.20 3.13 2.88
CA LEU A 295 25.91 2.76 2.31
C LEU A 295 25.95 2.55 0.78
N ALA A 296 27.07 2.87 0.13
CA ALA A 296 27.28 2.64 -1.30
C ALA A 296 27.08 1.19 -1.75
N TYR A 297 27.34 0.19 -0.89
CA TYR A 297 27.21 -1.25 -1.18
C TYR A 297 26.27 -1.98 -0.19
N SER A 298 25.34 -1.25 0.43
CA SER A 298 24.42 -1.78 1.43
C SER A 298 23.00 -1.95 0.87
N LEU A 299 22.49 -3.19 0.86
CA LEU A 299 21.10 -3.52 0.52
C LEU A 299 20.30 -3.79 1.78
N LEU A 300 19.26 -2.98 2.02
CA LEU A 300 18.28 -3.22 3.08
C LEU A 300 16.98 -3.79 2.47
N PHE A 301 16.56 -4.97 2.94
CA PHE A 301 15.36 -5.63 2.43
C PHE A 301 14.48 -6.24 3.54
N PRO A 302 13.15 -6.20 3.40
CA PRO A 302 12.25 -6.90 4.31
C PRO A 302 12.05 -8.38 3.89
N PRO A 303 11.50 -9.22 4.77
CA PRO A 303 10.99 -10.52 4.39
C PRO A 303 9.93 -10.42 3.28
N LEU A 304 10.17 -11.09 2.15
CA LEU A 304 9.22 -11.08 1.04
C LEU A 304 8.08 -12.09 1.24
N CYS A 305 6.84 -11.66 0.93
CA CYS A 305 5.63 -12.50 0.77
C CYS A 305 5.05 -13.17 2.03
N ILE A 306 5.58 -12.91 3.21
CA ILE A 306 4.99 -13.38 4.48
C ILE A 306 3.73 -12.61 4.90
N ASP A 307 3.41 -11.51 4.22
CA ASP A 307 2.33 -10.60 4.60
C ASP A 307 0.92 -11.16 4.33
N SER A 308 -0.09 -10.54 4.94
CA SER A 308 -1.49 -11.00 4.86
C SER A 308 -2.12 -10.94 3.46
N SER A 309 -1.51 -10.26 2.49
CA SER A 309 -1.94 -10.29 1.08
C SER A 309 -1.32 -11.44 0.28
N SER A 310 -0.15 -11.94 0.69
CA SER A 310 0.57 -13.04 0.02
C SER A 310 0.36 -14.39 0.69
N GLN A 311 0.28 -14.44 2.02
CA GLN A 311 -0.02 -15.64 2.83
C GLN A 311 0.91 -16.84 2.53
N TYR A 312 2.20 -16.57 2.40
CA TYR A 312 3.24 -17.59 2.23
C TYR A 312 3.65 -18.15 3.62
N ASP A 313 3.70 -19.48 3.76
CA ASP A 313 4.24 -20.15 4.95
C ASP A 313 5.66 -19.67 5.30
N VAL A 314 5.82 -19.14 6.53
CA VAL A 314 7.07 -18.51 7.00
C VAL A 314 8.26 -19.47 6.92
N SER A 315 8.10 -20.75 7.31
CA SER A 315 9.21 -21.71 7.26
C SER A 315 9.70 -21.97 5.84
N LYS A 316 8.79 -22.11 4.86
CA LYS A 316 9.14 -22.28 3.45
C LYS A 316 9.74 -20.99 2.86
N ALA A 317 9.20 -19.82 3.21
CA ALA A 317 9.73 -18.54 2.77
C ALA A 317 11.15 -18.30 3.29
N SER A 318 11.42 -18.53 4.58
CA SER A 318 12.75 -18.38 5.20
C SER A 318 13.79 -19.36 4.60
N LYS A 319 13.39 -20.58 4.21
CA LYS A 319 14.28 -21.53 3.51
C LYS A 319 14.70 -21.02 2.14
N ILE A 320 13.75 -20.46 1.38
CA ILE A 320 14.00 -19.88 0.06
C ILE A 320 14.88 -18.64 0.18
N MET A 321 14.58 -17.75 1.14
CA MET A 321 15.40 -16.58 1.44
C MET A 321 16.84 -16.97 1.78
N ALA A 322 17.06 -17.90 2.71
CA ALA A 322 18.40 -18.36 3.10
C ALA A 322 19.17 -19.02 1.93
N LYS A 323 18.49 -19.78 1.06
CA LYS A 323 19.08 -20.35 -0.17
C LYS A 323 19.58 -19.24 -1.10
N GLU A 324 18.75 -18.24 -1.39
CA GLU A 324 19.09 -17.19 -2.36
C GLU A 324 20.09 -16.17 -1.79
N ILE A 325 20.10 -15.91 -0.47
CA ILE A 325 21.17 -15.17 0.21
C ILE A 325 22.51 -15.88 0.05
N LEU A 326 22.58 -17.19 0.36
CA LEU A 326 23.82 -17.96 0.21
C LEU A 326 24.32 -17.93 -1.24
N LYS A 327 23.43 -18.17 -2.19
CA LYS A 327 23.73 -18.12 -3.63
C LYS A 327 24.34 -16.77 -4.01
N PHE A 328 23.68 -15.67 -3.66
CA PHE A 328 24.16 -14.32 -3.97
C PHE A 328 25.54 -14.04 -3.36
N LEU A 329 25.70 -14.25 -2.05
CA LEU A 329 26.97 -13.97 -1.38
C LEU A 329 28.11 -14.85 -1.91
N HIS A 330 27.84 -16.10 -2.29
CA HIS A 330 28.83 -16.99 -2.88
C HIS A 330 29.26 -16.55 -4.30
N THR A 331 28.32 -16.13 -5.17
CA THR A 331 28.60 -15.62 -6.52
C THR A 331 29.45 -14.34 -6.54
N TYR A 332 29.45 -13.57 -5.45
CA TYR A 332 30.26 -12.35 -5.30
C TYR A 332 31.25 -12.46 -4.13
N SER A 333 31.80 -13.65 -3.88
CA SER A 333 32.60 -13.96 -2.68
C SER A 333 33.85 -13.09 -2.45
N GLU A 334 34.50 -12.60 -3.51
CA GLU A 334 35.70 -11.75 -3.39
C GLU A 334 35.36 -10.31 -2.99
N THR A 335 34.12 -9.85 -3.25
CA THR A 335 33.70 -8.46 -3.04
C THR A 335 33.33 -8.19 -1.57
N LYS A 336 34.35 -7.85 -0.77
CA LYS A 336 34.22 -7.58 0.68
C LYS A 336 33.41 -6.32 1.05
N GLU A 337 33.14 -5.42 0.09
CA GLU A 337 32.39 -4.17 0.32
C GLU A 337 30.87 -4.40 0.46
N ILE A 338 30.33 -5.51 -0.04
CA ILE A 338 28.87 -5.81 -0.06
C ILE A 338 28.33 -6.02 1.36
N ARG A 339 27.17 -5.44 1.67
CA ARG A 339 26.36 -5.78 2.85
C ARG A 339 24.90 -6.04 2.46
N VAL A 340 24.33 -7.11 3.02
CA VAL A 340 22.96 -7.57 2.77
C VAL A 340 22.24 -7.70 4.11
N THR A 341 21.30 -6.79 4.35
CA THR A 341 20.68 -6.61 5.66
C THR A 341 19.18 -6.88 5.60
N LEU A 342 18.74 -7.86 6.38
CA LEU A 342 17.32 -8.16 6.58
C LEU A 342 16.75 -7.19 7.62
N LEU A 343 15.76 -6.36 7.23
CA LEU A 343 14.95 -5.59 8.17
C LEU A 343 13.76 -6.44 8.62
N ASP A 344 13.87 -7.01 9.82
CA ASP A 344 12.95 -7.99 10.41
C ASP A 344 11.83 -7.32 11.22
N ASP A 345 10.68 -7.99 11.31
CA ASP A 345 9.49 -7.46 12.01
C ASP A 345 9.64 -7.63 13.53
N PRO A 346 9.65 -6.57 14.36
CA PRO A 346 9.78 -6.71 15.81
C PRO A 346 8.55 -7.38 16.47
N VAL A 347 7.42 -7.51 15.77
CA VAL A 347 6.21 -8.19 16.26
C VAL A 347 6.23 -9.69 15.90
N GLN A 348 6.82 -10.06 14.76
CA GLN A 348 6.94 -11.45 14.29
C GLN A 348 8.32 -11.74 13.68
N PRO A 349 9.40 -11.69 14.48
CA PRO A 349 10.76 -11.80 13.97
C PRO A 349 11.05 -13.20 13.42
N LEU A 350 11.72 -13.25 12.27
CA LEU A 350 12.15 -14.48 11.59
C LEU A 350 13.65 -14.51 11.26
N GLY A 351 14.40 -13.48 11.64
CA GLY A 351 15.84 -13.39 11.44
C GLY A 351 16.61 -14.57 12.03
N GLU A 352 16.26 -15.02 13.24
CA GLU A 352 16.82 -16.26 13.82
C GLU A 352 16.57 -17.49 12.95
N LEU A 353 15.36 -17.60 12.38
CA LEU A 353 14.95 -18.75 11.55
C LEU A 353 15.68 -18.77 10.20
N VAL A 354 15.82 -17.61 9.56
CA VAL A 354 16.62 -17.43 8.34
C VAL A 354 18.09 -17.72 8.62
N THR A 355 18.64 -17.15 9.69
CA THR A 355 20.04 -17.33 10.10
C THR A 355 20.34 -18.80 10.38
N LYS A 356 19.44 -19.51 11.08
CA LYS A 356 19.55 -20.96 11.32
C LYS A 356 19.54 -21.77 10.02
N TYR A 357 18.66 -21.46 9.06
CA TYR A 357 18.68 -22.12 7.76
C TYR A 357 19.94 -21.78 6.95
N LEU A 358 20.44 -20.55 7.04
CA LEU A 358 21.66 -20.11 6.37
C LEU A 358 22.90 -20.84 6.93
N HIS A 359 23.06 -20.96 8.25
CA HIS A 359 24.09 -21.81 8.88
C HIS A 359 23.99 -23.27 8.44
N THR A 360 22.78 -23.85 8.43
CA THR A 360 22.56 -25.23 7.95
C THR A 360 23.03 -25.41 6.49
N LEU A 361 22.91 -24.37 5.66
CA LEU A 361 23.38 -24.38 4.28
C LEU A 361 24.90 -24.17 4.17
N TYR A 362 25.52 -23.30 4.99
CA TYR A 362 26.98 -23.17 5.05
C TYR A 362 27.63 -24.51 5.44
N GLU A 363 27.17 -25.13 6.53
CA GLU A 363 27.65 -26.44 7.01
C GLU A 363 27.50 -27.52 5.93
N LYS A 364 26.31 -27.64 5.33
CA LYS A 364 26.02 -28.67 4.31
C LYS A 364 26.90 -28.54 3.07
N ASN A 365 27.22 -27.31 2.65
CA ASN A 365 28.07 -27.04 1.48
C ASN A 365 29.56 -26.94 1.84
N LYS A 366 29.94 -27.07 3.11
CA LYS A 366 31.31 -26.88 3.63
C LYS A 366 31.89 -25.49 3.36
N LEU A 367 31.02 -24.48 3.32
CA LEU A 367 31.39 -23.08 3.10
C LEU A 367 31.58 -22.36 4.45
N PRO A 368 32.50 -21.37 4.54
CA PRO A 368 32.59 -20.52 5.71
C PRO A 368 31.32 -19.67 5.87
N VAL A 369 30.99 -19.30 7.11
CA VAL A 369 29.90 -18.36 7.40
C VAL A 369 30.28 -16.98 6.89
N ASP A 370 29.40 -16.35 6.11
CA ASP A 370 29.63 -15.03 5.55
C ASP A 370 29.12 -13.92 6.48
N ASN A 371 30.01 -13.02 6.88
CA ASN A 371 29.72 -11.89 7.77
C ASN A 371 29.06 -10.69 7.04
N ARG A 372 28.84 -10.77 5.72
CA ARG A 372 28.16 -9.73 4.92
C ARG A 372 26.63 -9.80 5.02
N PHE A 373 26.08 -10.90 5.52
CA PHE A 373 24.67 -10.97 5.91
C PHE A 373 24.47 -10.46 7.34
N SER A 374 23.44 -9.65 7.56
CA SER A 374 23.05 -9.21 8.90
C SER A 374 21.52 -9.08 9.04
N VAL A 375 21.04 -9.02 10.29
CA VAL A 375 19.64 -8.80 10.63
C VAL A 375 19.54 -7.57 11.54
N ILE A 376 18.59 -6.68 11.22
CA ILE A 376 18.17 -5.57 12.08
C ILE A 376 16.70 -5.79 12.41
N THR A 377 16.34 -5.76 13.69
CA THR A 377 14.96 -5.91 14.16
C THR A 377 14.50 -4.59 14.79
N GLU A 378 13.94 -3.70 13.96
CA GLU A 378 13.54 -2.34 14.35
C GLU A 378 12.13 -1.99 13.83
N ASN A 379 11.45 -1.07 14.51
CA ASN A 379 10.15 -0.59 14.04
C ASN A 379 10.32 0.26 12.77
N SER A 380 9.73 -0.21 11.66
CA SER A 380 9.71 0.47 10.36
C SER A 380 9.18 1.91 10.33
N GLU A 381 8.45 2.36 11.36
CA GLU A 381 8.02 3.76 11.48
C GLU A 381 9.10 4.68 12.09
N ASN A 382 10.08 4.10 12.81
CA ASN A 382 11.16 4.83 13.49
C ASN A 382 12.54 4.60 12.85
N PHE A 383 12.74 3.47 12.14
CA PHE A 383 13.99 3.16 11.47
C PHE A 383 14.32 4.24 10.42
N ALA A 384 15.58 4.67 10.35
CA ALA A 384 16.05 5.75 9.47
C ALA A 384 16.15 5.30 7.99
N ILE A 385 15.05 4.79 7.43
CA ILE A 385 14.99 4.07 6.15
C ILE A 385 15.37 4.97 4.95
N THR A 386 15.20 6.28 5.10
CA THR A 386 15.60 7.32 4.13
C THR A 386 17.11 7.51 4.02
N SER A 387 17.88 7.11 5.04
CA SER A 387 19.35 7.17 5.01
C SER A 387 19.95 6.12 4.06
N GLN A 388 19.22 5.03 3.81
CA GLN A 388 19.73 3.85 3.12
C GLN A 388 19.76 4.06 1.62
N ARG A 389 20.80 3.54 0.96
CA ARG A 389 20.92 3.67 -0.49
C ARG A 389 19.97 2.76 -1.26
N PHE A 390 20.06 1.45 -1.04
CA PHE A 390 19.26 0.47 -1.74
C PHE A 390 18.20 -0.09 -0.80
N LEU A 391 16.94 0.25 -1.05
CA LEU A 391 15.81 -0.11 -0.21
C LEU A 391 14.78 -0.94 -0.99
N VAL A 392 14.53 -2.16 -0.53
CA VAL A 392 13.55 -3.05 -1.16
C VAL A 392 12.14 -2.75 -0.67
N CYS A 393 11.22 -2.53 -1.60
CA CYS A 393 9.83 -2.24 -1.31
C CYS A 393 8.89 -3.29 -1.91
N PRO A 394 8.34 -4.21 -1.09
CA PRO A 394 7.24 -5.06 -1.53
C PRO A 394 6.02 -4.25 -1.98
N VAL A 395 5.59 -4.50 -3.21
CA VAL A 395 4.43 -3.87 -3.83
C VAL A 395 3.49 -4.91 -4.44
N THR A 396 2.24 -4.51 -4.59
CA THR A 396 1.29 -5.19 -5.49
C THR A 396 1.63 -4.93 -6.96
N TRP A 397 1.02 -5.72 -7.85
CA TRP A 397 1.04 -5.54 -9.31
C TRP A 397 0.70 -4.12 -9.84
N ARG A 398 0.12 -3.23 -9.00
CA ARG A 398 -0.19 -1.83 -9.33
C ARG A 398 0.84 -0.81 -8.78
N PHE A 399 2.01 -1.26 -8.32
CA PHE A 399 3.01 -0.44 -7.63
C PHE A 399 2.45 0.32 -6.41
N LYS A 400 1.50 -0.32 -5.69
CA LYS A 400 0.98 0.14 -4.39
C LYS A 400 1.47 -0.80 -3.29
N PRO A 401 1.86 -0.32 -2.10
CA PRO A 401 2.58 -1.09 -1.08
C PRO A 401 1.73 -2.22 -0.46
N ASN A 402 2.34 -3.39 -0.23
CA ASN A 402 1.67 -4.52 0.45
C ASN A 402 2.33 -4.98 1.77
N HIS A 403 3.62 -4.71 1.99
CA HIS A 403 4.29 -4.97 3.28
C HIS A 403 4.18 -3.76 4.23
N HIS A 404 4.39 -3.97 5.55
CA HIS A 404 4.28 -2.87 6.53
C HIS A 404 5.36 -1.79 6.28
N ILE A 405 6.61 -2.18 5.96
CA ILE A 405 7.71 -1.25 5.64
C ILE A 405 7.38 -0.33 4.47
N SER A 406 6.84 -0.85 3.37
CA SER A 406 6.46 -0.02 2.22
C SER A 406 5.22 0.82 2.49
N ARG A 407 4.35 0.43 3.44
CA ARG A 407 3.29 1.32 3.93
C ARG A 407 3.86 2.46 4.78
N ALA A 408 4.79 2.18 5.70
CA ALA A 408 5.44 3.19 6.52
C ALA A 408 6.18 4.22 5.66
N LEU A 409 7.00 3.76 4.70
CA LEU A 409 7.68 4.62 3.74
C LEU A 409 6.69 5.51 2.96
N PHE A 410 5.66 4.94 2.34
CA PHE A 410 4.71 5.69 1.49
C PHE A 410 3.71 6.54 2.31
N LYS A 411 3.57 6.29 3.62
CA LYS A 411 2.75 7.07 4.57
C LYS A 411 3.51 8.31 5.05
N ASN A 412 4.78 8.11 5.40
CA ASN A 412 5.64 9.15 5.97
C ASN A 412 6.25 10.05 4.87
N HIS A 413 6.47 9.47 3.68
CA HIS A 413 6.93 10.17 2.47
C HIS A 413 5.86 10.06 1.40
N LYS A 414 4.92 11.01 1.39
CA LYS A 414 3.84 11.08 0.40
C LYS A 414 4.32 11.67 -0.92
N GLU A 415 5.26 12.60 -0.83
CA GLU A 415 5.93 13.31 -1.92
C GLU A 415 6.54 12.36 -2.96
N ILE A 416 7.18 11.28 -2.52
CA ILE A 416 7.76 10.28 -3.44
C ILE A 416 6.74 9.35 -4.08
N VAL A 417 5.50 9.25 -3.58
CA VAL A 417 4.53 8.24 -4.04
C VAL A 417 4.12 8.49 -5.50
N SER A 418 3.95 9.74 -5.89
CA SER A 418 3.69 10.15 -7.28
C SER A 418 4.86 9.75 -8.19
N GLU A 419 6.09 10.08 -7.80
CA GLU A 419 7.29 9.83 -8.59
C GLU A 419 7.63 8.33 -8.73
N VAL A 420 7.48 7.57 -7.64
CA VAL A 420 7.58 6.09 -7.65
C VAL A 420 6.55 5.47 -8.61
N GLN A 421 5.31 5.98 -8.61
CA GLN A 421 4.30 5.52 -9.57
C GLN A 421 4.63 5.95 -11.00
N ARG A 422 5.19 7.16 -11.21
CA ARG A 422 5.54 7.71 -12.52
C ARG A 422 6.67 6.92 -13.18
N GLN A 423 7.82 6.77 -12.52
CA GLN A 423 8.97 6.04 -13.07
C GLN A 423 8.64 4.58 -13.35
N ALA A 424 7.95 3.90 -12.42
CA ALA A 424 7.57 2.50 -12.59
C ALA A 424 6.62 2.31 -13.77
N LYS A 425 5.56 3.13 -13.87
CA LYS A 425 4.57 3.05 -14.96
C LYS A 425 5.12 3.46 -16.33
N GLN A 426 6.06 4.42 -16.38
CA GLN A 426 6.70 4.86 -17.62
C GLN A 426 7.38 3.69 -18.37
N LYS A 427 7.88 2.69 -17.64
CA LYS A 427 8.53 1.49 -18.22
C LYS A 427 7.63 0.24 -18.18
N HIS A 428 6.72 0.14 -17.21
CA HIS A 428 5.96 -1.10 -16.95
C HIS A 428 4.51 -0.80 -16.56
N LEU A 429 3.54 -1.19 -17.40
CA LEU A 429 2.11 -1.00 -17.11
C LEU A 429 1.65 -1.66 -15.79
N THR A 430 2.24 -2.81 -15.44
CA THR A 430 2.00 -3.55 -14.20
C THR A 430 3.28 -4.28 -13.76
N ALA A 431 3.44 -4.49 -12.45
CA ALA A 431 4.48 -5.37 -11.93
C ALA A 431 4.05 -6.85 -12.09
N LYS A 432 4.91 -7.66 -12.72
CA LYS A 432 4.77 -9.12 -12.80
C LYS A 432 5.20 -9.77 -11.48
N VAL A 433 4.83 -11.03 -11.28
CA VAL A 433 5.21 -11.78 -10.07
C VAL A 433 6.57 -12.43 -10.28
N GLY A 434 7.55 -12.13 -9.42
CA GLY A 434 8.92 -12.64 -9.56
C GLY A 434 9.89 -11.68 -10.25
N GLU A 435 9.46 -10.46 -10.56
CA GLU A 435 10.29 -9.39 -11.14
C GLU A 435 10.50 -8.24 -10.14
N THR A 436 11.66 -7.57 -10.26
CA THR A 436 12.05 -6.37 -9.51
C THR A 436 12.09 -5.17 -10.44
N TYR A 437 11.72 -3.99 -9.94
CA TYR A 437 11.68 -2.74 -10.70
C TYR A 437 12.41 -1.62 -9.96
N GLN A 438 13.35 -0.98 -10.63
CA GLN A 438 14.14 0.12 -10.08
C GLN A 438 13.40 1.46 -10.22
N VAL A 439 13.41 2.24 -9.13
CA VAL A 439 13.08 3.67 -9.11
C VAL A 439 14.25 4.43 -8.48
N LEU A 440 14.60 5.59 -9.04
CA LEU A 440 15.61 6.51 -8.50
C LEU A 440 14.94 7.66 -7.76
N LEU A 441 15.37 7.95 -6.53
CA LEU A 441 14.89 9.07 -5.73
C LEU A 441 16.08 9.99 -5.38
N PRO A 442 16.45 10.94 -6.27
CA PRO A 442 17.50 11.92 -6.00
C PRO A 442 17.06 13.02 -5.03
N GLU A 443 15.76 13.18 -4.83
CA GLU A 443 15.13 14.24 -4.01
C GLU A 443 15.11 13.93 -2.50
N LEU A 444 15.56 12.74 -2.09
CA LEU A 444 15.49 12.29 -0.70
C LEU A 444 16.83 12.53 0.04
N CYS A 445 16.82 13.40 1.04
CA CYS A 445 17.92 13.58 2.00
C CYS A 445 19.31 13.82 1.38
N ASP A 446 19.40 14.68 0.36
CA ASP A 446 20.63 15.08 -0.36
C ASP A 446 21.45 13.91 -0.97
N LYS A 447 20.83 12.73 -1.13
CA LYS A 447 21.49 11.49 -1.56
C LYS A 447 20.60 10.72 -2.54
N THR A 448 21.17 10.16 -3.62
CA THR A 448 20.41 9.35 -4.58
C THR A 448 20.04 7.98 -4.01
N GLN A 449 18.88 7.90 -3.35
CA GLN A 449 18.27 6.63 -2.94
C GLN A 449 17.75 5.87 -4.17
N VAL A 450 17.76 4.54 -4.09
CA VAL A 450 17.23 3.63 -5.10
C VAL A 450 16.23 2.68 -4.44
N LEU A 451 14.98 2.75 -4.89
CA LEU A 451 13.97 1.77 -4.48
C LEU A 451 13.95 0.59 -5.45
N LEU A 452 13.97 -0.62 -4.88
CA LEU A 452 13.81 -1.87 -5.61
C LEU A 452 12.41 -2.42 -5.30
N LEU A 453 11.45 -2.12 -6.18
CA LEU A 453 10.06 -2.52 -6.03
C LEU A 453 9.90 -4.00 -6.42
N VAL A 454 9.39 -4.85 -5.54
CA VAL A 454 9.26 -6.30 -5.78
C VAL A 454 7.80 -6.74 -5.63
N ASN A 455 7.26 -7.45 -6.61
CA ASN A 455 5.90 -8.00 -6.54
C ASN A 455 5.92 -9.53 -6.38
N GLY A 456 5.41 -10.00 -5.25
CA GLY A 456 5.55 -11.36 -4.76
C GLY A 456 4.38 -12.30 -5.10
N PRO A 457 4.59 -13.63 -5.05
CA PRO A 457 3.51 -14.59 -5.23
C PRO A 457 2.47 -14.53 -4.12
N ASN A 458 1.20 -14.58 -4.53
CA ASN A 458 0.05 -14.78 -3.66
C ASN A 458 -0.25 -16.29 -3.59
N ILE A 459 -0.04 -16.93 -2.44
CA ILE A 459 -0.21 -18.38 -2.30
C ILE A 459 -1.67 -18.76 -2.01
N SER A 460 -2.28 -18.09 -1.05
CA SER A 460 -3.53 -18.55 -0.43
C SER A 460 -4.66 -17.51 -0.44
N ASN A 461 -4.37 -16.23 -0.71
CA ASN A 461 -5.36 -15.17 -0.59
C ASN A 461 -6.24 -15.08 -1.84
N THR A 462 -7.32 -15.86 -1.88
CA THR A 462 -8.31 -15.90 -2.97
C THR A 462 -9.02 -14.57 -3.22
N LYS A 463 -8.98 -13.62 -2.28
CA LYS A 463 -9.50 -12.24 -2.45
C LYS A 463 -8.51 -11.30 -3.14
N LYS A 464 -7.33 -11.80 -3.53
CA LYS A 464 -6.30 -11.06 -4.28
C LYS A 464 -6.04 -11.78 -5.62
N PRO A 465 -5.70 -11.04 -6.70
CA PRO A 465 -5.42 -11.64 -8.00
C PRO A 465 -4.17 -12.52 -7.94
N ASN A 466 -4.00 -13.35 -8.98
CA ASN A 466 -2.87 -14.28 -9.15
C ASN A 466 -2.66 -15.23 -7.95
N CYS A 467 -3.75 -15.58 -7.24
CA CYS A 467 -3.72 -16.57 -6.16
C CYS A 467 -3.37 -17.95 -6.72
N LEU A 468 -2.32 -18.57 -6.17
CA LEU A 468 -1.83 -19.89 -6.56
C LEU A 468 -2.58 -21.05 -5.88
N GLN A 469 -3.62 -20.78 -5.09
CA GLN A 469 -4.52 -21.77 -4.46
C GLN A 469 -3.77 -22.85 -3.64
N GLY A 470 -2.68 -22.46 -2.98
CA GLY A 470 -1.83 -23.38 -2.20
C GLY A 470 -0.76 -24.11 -3.01
N ASP A 471 -0.59 -23.83 -4.31
CA ASP A 471 0.51 -24.38 -5.13
C ASP A 471 1.86 -23.79 -4.70
N TYR A 472 2.43 -24.38 -3.64
CA TYR A 472 3.77 -24.07 -3.15
C TYR A 472 4.90 -24.43 -4.12
N LYS A 473 4.64 -25.23 -5.18
CA LYS A 473 5.68 -25.55 -6.19
C LYS A 473 5.86 -24.37 -7.14
N LYS A 474 4.76 -23.80 -7.66
CA LYS A 474 4.79 -22.51 -8.37
C LYS A 474 5.21 -21.37 -7.43
N GLY A 475 4.66 -21.36 -6.21
CA GLY A 475 4.98 -20.37 -5.17
C GLY A 475 6.49 -20.26 -4.91
N ALA A 476 7.17 -21.40 -4.77
CA ALA A 476 8.61 -21.44 -4.58
C ALA A 476 9.37 -20.87 -5.77
N ALA A 477 9.04 -21.29 -7.00
CA ALA A 477 9.70 -20.78 -8.20
C ALA A 477 9.52 -19.24 -8.37
N HIS A 478 8.32 -18.72 -8.09
CA HIS A 478 8.08 -17.28 -8.10
C HIS A 478 8.82 -16.53 -6.99
N LEU A 479 8.95 -17.09 -5.78
CA LEU A 479 9.67 -16.46 -4.67
C LEU A 479 11.20 -16.52 -4.86
N GLU A 480 11.72 -17.61 -5.42
CA GLU A 480 13.12 -17.71 -5.87
C GLU A 480 13.41 -16.68 -6.96
N SER A 481 12.49 -16.52 -7.92
CA SER A 481 12.57 -15.45 -8.93
C SER A 481 12.58 -14.05 -8.30
N CYS A 482 11.77 -13.78 -7.26
CA CYS A 482 11.81 -12.49 -6.56
C CYS A 482 13.22 -12.18 -6.00
N TYR A 483 13.82 -13.11 -5.26
CA TYR A 483 15.15 -12.88 -4.65
C TYR A 483 16.27 -12.85 -5.69
N SER A 484 16.29 -13.77 -6.66
CA SER A 484 17.25 -13.72 -7.78
C SER A 484 17.13 -12.42 -8.59
N SER A 485 15.91 -11.99 -8.94
CA SER A 485 15.70 -10.72 -9.66
C SER A 485 16.16 -9.53 -8.84
N LEU A 486 15.89 -9.52 -7.53
CA LEU A 486 16.31 -8.46 -6.61
C LEU A 486 17.83 -8.35 -6.51
N PHE A 487 18.50 -9.47 -6.22
CA PHE A 487 19.94 -9.50 -6.02
C PHE A 487 20.71 -9.18 -7.31
N ASN A 488 20.22 -9.62 -8.48
CA ASN A 488 20.83 -9.28 -9.76
C ASN A 488 20.70 -7.78 -10.10
N HIS A 489 19.56 -7.13 -9.78
CA HIS A 489 19.44 -5.68 -9.91
C HIS A 489 20.40 -4.94 -8.97
N PHE A 490 20.48 -5.35 -7.71
CA PHE A 490 21.41 -4.76 -6.74
C PHE A 490 22.88 -4.93 -7.17
N ALA A 491 23.26 -6.10 -7.67
CA ALA A 491 24.60 -6.35 -8.22
C ALA A 491 24.93 -5.43 -9.40
N SER A 492 24.02 -5.34 -10.38
CA SER A 492 24.18 -4.48 -11.55
C SER A 492 24.31 -2.99 -11.17
N LEU A 493 23.57 -2.54 -10.15
CA LEU A 493 23.61 -1.15 -9.67
C LEU A 493 24.86 -0.83 -8.82
N CYS A 494 25.45 -1.84 -8.20
CA CYS A 494 26.76 -1.75 -7.55
C CYS A 494 27.93 -1.90 -8.54
N GLY A 495 27.68 -2.31 -9.78
CA GLY A 495 28.73 -2.60 -10.77
C GLY A 495 29.55 -3.86 -10.43
N LEU A 496 28.89 -4.89 -9.89
CA LEU A 496 29.54 -6.16 -9.56
C LEU A 496 29.69 -7.06 -10.78
N GLU A 497 30.79 -7.81 -10.84
CA GLU A 497 31.06 -8.86 -11.82
C GLU A 497 30.92 -10.23 -11.15
N GLU A 498 30.27 -11.19 -11.82
CA GLU A 498 30.10 -12.58 -11.34
C GLU A 498 31.43 -13.35 -11.38
N GLN A 499 31.62 -14.25 -10.40
CA GLN A 499 32.86 -15.02 -10.15
C GLN A 499 32.64 -16.53 -10.32
#